data_AF-A0A9Q5BUE8-F1
#
_entry.id   AF-A0A9Q5BUE8-F1
#
_cell.length_a   1.000
_cell.length_b   1.000
_cell.length_c   1.000
_cell.angle_alpha   90.00
_cell.angle_beta   90.00
_cell.angle_gamma   90.00
#
_symmetry.space_group_name_H-M   'P 1'
#
loop_
_entity.id
_entity.type
_entity.pdbx_description
1 polymer ?
#
loop_
_entity_poly.entity_id
_entity_poly.type
_entity_poly.pdbx_seq_one_letter_code
_entity_poly.pdbx_strand_id
1 'polypeptide(L)'
;MVQSIQTILESFISQLSSDSSSYIVQPDKDFTRSRKCSFQQMVSAILNMGGQTLSKELINQDFPISKAAFVQNRYKIKHQAFKKLFKNFTQAILPKTELTILAVDGLDIHIPVIPEDTASHFPSKLGGKAYNLLHLDALFDLESELYCDA
;
A
#
# COMPACT_ATOMS: atom_id res chain seq x y z
N MET A 1 -22.40 -1.39 10.09
CA MET A 1 -21.33 -0.38 9.96
C MET A 1 -19.99 -1.01 9.59
N VAL A 2 -19.46 -1.98 10.35
CA VAL A 2 -18.20 -2.67 9.98
C VAL A 2 -18.34 -3.53 8.71
N GLN A 3 -19.41 -4.33 8.60
CA GLN A 3 -19.66 -5.16 7.41
C GLN A 3 -19.82 -4.33 6.13
N SER A 4 -20.39 -3.11 6.20
CA SER A 4 -20.53 -2.24 5.03
C SER A 4 -19.19 -1.68 4.56
N ILE A 5 -18.26 -1.34 5.47
CA ILE A 5 -16.93 -0.82 5.12
C ILE A 5 -16.10 -1.90 4.42
N GLN A 6 -16.14 -3.14 4.93
CA GLN A 6 -15.45 -4.26 4.30
C GLN A 6 -15.94 -4.50 2.87
N THR A 7 -17.26 -4.49 2.64
CA THR A 7 -17.83 -4.63 1.30
C THR A 7 -17.41 -3.50 0.36
N ILE A 8 -17.34 -2.25 0.87
CA ILE A 8 -16.83 -1.11 0.08
C ILE A 8 -15.37 -1.34 -0.31
N LEU A 9 -14.50 -1.75 0.62
CA LEU A 9 -13.10 -2.05 0.32
C LEU A 9 -12.98 -3.18 -0.72
N GLU A 10 -13.70 -4.27 -0.55
CA GLU A 10 -13.71 -5.41 -1.48
C GLU A 10 -14.17 -5.00 -2.88
N SER A 11 -15.15 -4.09 -2.98
CA SER A 11 -15.60 -3.54 -4.25
C SER A 11 -14.51 -2.74 -4.96
N PHE A 12 -13.76 -1.91 -4.24
CA PHE A 12 -12.65 -1.15 -4.83
C PHE A 12 -11.46 -2.02 -5.18
N ILE A 13 -11.17 -3.07 -4.41
CA ILE A 13 -10.17 -4.08 -4.79
C ILE A 13 -10.59 -4.78 -6.09
N SER A 14 -11.87 -5.14 -6.23
CA SER A 14 -12.40 -5.77 -7.44
C SER A 14 -12.33 -4.83 -8.65
N GLN A 15 -12.66 -3.56 -8.47
CA GLN A 15 -12.50 -2.52 -9.49
C GLN A 15 -11.04 -2.31 -9.89
N LEU A 16 -10.11 -2.34 -8.92
CA LEU A 16 -8.68 -2.24 -9.21
C LEU A 16 -8.18 -3.46 -9.99
N SER A 17 -8.72 -4.64 -9.70
CA SER A 17 -8.37 -5.88 -10.39
C SER A 17 -8.86 -5.92 -11.84
N SER A 18 -10.02 -5.34 -12.15
CA SER A 18 -10.54 -5.27 -13.53
C SER A 18 -9.72 -4.35 -14.43
N ASP A 19 -9.03 -3.36 -13.86
CA ASP A 19 -8.08 -2.45 -14.51
C ASP A 19 -6.61 -2.77 -14.11
N SER A 20 -6.32 -4.04 -13.77
CA SER A 20 -5.01 -4.42 -13.24
C SER A 20 -3.83 -4.13 -14.19
N SER A 21 -4.05 -4.15 -15.51
CA SER A 21 -3.04 -3.84 -16.53
C SER A 21 -2.40 -2.46 -16.35
N SER A 22 -3.17 -1.48 -15.88
CA SER A 22 -2.69 -0.12 -15.59
C SER A 22 -1.71 -0.09 -14.40
N TYR A 23 -1.84 -1.04 -13.48
CA TYR A 23 -1.11 -1.07 -12.20
C TYR A 23 -0.07 -2.17 -12.08
N ILE A 24 0.25 -2.87 -13.16
CA ILE A 24 1.32 -3.88 -13.19
C ILE A 24 2.50 -3.40 -14.03
N VAL A 25 3.71 -3.89 -13.71
CA VAL A 25 4.96 -3.46 -14.36
C VAL A 25 5.02 -3.93 -15.81
N GLN A 26 4.67 -5.20 -16.09
CA GLN A 26 4.62 -5.73 -17.46
C GLN A 26 3.20 -6.20 -17.83
N PRO A 27 2.36 -5.34 -18.44
CA PRO A 27 0.96 -5.64 -18.73
C PRO A 27 0.71 -6.92 -19.53
N ASP A 28 1.63 -7.26 -20.45
CA ASP A 28 1.50 -8.45 -21.31
C ASP A 28 1.94 -9.76 -20.63
N LYS A 29 2.58 -9.69 -19.46
CA LYS A 29 3.24 -10.84 -18.81
C LYS A 29 2.79 -11.07 -17.37
N ASP A 30 2.66 -10.01 -16.60
CA ASP A 30 2.37 -10.10 -15.17
C ASP A 30 0.88 -10.36 -14.95
N PHE A 31 0.55 -11.35 -14.12
CA PHE A 31 -0.83 -11.73 -13.77
C PHE A 31 -1.78 -12.05 -14.94
N THR A 32 -1.27 -12.21 -16.18
CA THR A 32 -2.08 -12.53 -17.38
C THR A 32 -2.51 -14.00 -17.47
N ARG A 33 -1.81 -14.92 -16.79
CA ARG A 33 -2.17 -16.34 -16.73
C ARG A 33 -2.81 -16.68 -15.39
N SER A 34 -3.79 -17.59 -15.42
CA SER A 34 -4.34 -18.23 -14.22
C SER A 34 -3.23 -18.98 -13.48
N ARG A 35 -2.70 -18.38 -12.41
CA ARG A 35 -1.72 -18.94 -11.48
C ARG A 35 -2.39 -19.15 -10.12
N LYS A 36 -1.70 -19.81 -9.18
CA LYS A 36 -2.13 -19.98 -7.79
C LYS A 36 -2.45 -18.67 -7.04
N CYS A 37 -2.02 -17.52 -7.56
CA CYS A 37 -2.21 -16.23 -6.93
C CYS A 37 -2.52 -15.15 -7.98
N SER A 38 -3.70 -14.56 -7.91
CA SER A 38 -4.16 -13.46 -8.76
C SER A 38 -3.69 -12.09 -8.25
N PHE A 39 -3.83 -11.07 -9.08
CA PHE A 39 -3.58 -9.67 -8.68
C PHE A 39 -4.43 -9.29 -7.46
N GLN A 40 -5.73 -9.58 -7.51
CA GLN A 40 -6.66 -9.34 -6.40
C GLN A 40 -6.21 -10.04 -5.11
N GLN A 41 -5.83 -11.32 -5.18
CA GLN A 41 -5.34 -12.06 -4.01
C GLN A 41 -4.07 -11.44 -3.43
N MET A 42 -3.14 -10.96 -4.27
CA MET A 42 -1.96 -10.24 -3.80
C MET A 42 -2.31 -8.94 -3.08
N VAL A 43 -3.20 -8.12 -3.66
CA VAL A 43 -3.62 -6.84 -3.05
C VAL A 43 -4.31 -7.09 -1.70
N SER A 44 -5.29 -8.00 -1.67
CA SER A 44 -5.97 -8.38 -0.43
C SER A 44 -5.00 -8.93 0.62
N ALA A 45 -4.03 -9.75 0.22
CA ALA A 45 -3.06 -10.31 1.16
C ALA A 45 -2.17 -9.25 1.80
N ILE A 46 -1.69 -8.29 0.99
CA ILE A 46 -0.85 -7.17 1.46
C ILE A 46 -1.61 -6.32 2.47
N LEU A 47 -2.88 -6.00 2.21
CA LEU A 47 -3.71 -5.19 3.12
C LEU A 47 -4.02 -5.90 4.45
N ASN A 48 -4.07 -7.22 4.44
CA ASN A 48 -4.32 -8.03 5.65
C ASN A 48 -3.04 -8.33 6.46
N MET A 49 -1.87 -7.82 6.07
CA MET A 49 -0.63 -8.02 6.85
C MET A 49 -0.59 -7.09 8.06
N GLY A 50 -0.39 -7.64 9.25
CA GLY A 50 -0.38 -6.93 10.53
C GLY A 50 1.00 -6.51 11.04
N GLY A 51 2.03 -6.54 10.20
CA GLY A 51 3.40 -6.15 10.57
C GLY A 51 4.25 -7.26 11.19
N GLN A 52 3.80 -8.53 11.16
CA GLN A 52 4.64 -9.66 11.56
C GLN A 52 5.65 -10.01 10.46
N THR A 53 6.54 -10.96 10.76
CA THR A 53 7.43 -11.50 9.73
C THR A 53 6.59 -12.07 8.57
N LEU A 54 7.06 -11.88 7.32
CA LEU A 54 6.37 -12.40 6.13
C LEU A 54 6.04 -13.90 6.24
N SER A 55 6.90 -14.71 6.87
CA SER A 55 6.61 -16.14 7.10
C SER A 55 5.32 -16.35 7.89
N LYS A 56 5.14 -15.61 8.98
CA LYS A 56 3.97 -15.70 9.86
C LYS A 56 2.72 -15.20 9.15
N GLU A 57 2.82 -14.06 8.47
CA GLU A 57 1.69 -13.48 7.72
C GLU A 57 1.14 -14.45 6.67
N LEU A 58 2.03 -15.08 5.87
CA LEU A 58 1.60 -16.05 4.85
C LEU A 58 0.98 -17.31 5.46
N ILE A 59 1.47 -17.77 6.62
CA ILE A 59 0.88 -18.92 7.35
C ILE A 59 -0.51 -18.55 7.90
N ASN A 60 -0.63 -17.38 8.53
CA ASN A 60 -1.88 -16.93 9.14
C ASN A 60 -2.99 -16.75 8.09
N GLN A 61 -2.63 -16.39 6.86
CA GLN A 61 -3.55 -16.22 5.74
C GLN A 61 -3.71 -17.48 4.87
N ASP A 62 -3.08 -18.62 5.24
CA ASP A 62 -3.00 -19.85 4.43
C ASP A 62 -2.65 -19.58 2.95
N PHE A 63 -1.67 -18.68 2.75
CA PHE A 63 -1.40 -18.14 1.42
C PHE A 63 -0.62 -19.15 0.56
N PRO A 64 -1.07 -19.47 -0.68
CA PRO A 64 -0.69 -20.69 -1.39
C PRO A 64 0.68 -20.62 -2.10
N ILE A 65 1.57 -19.71 -1.69
CA ILE A 65 2.87 -19.47 -2.34
C ILE A 65 4.00 -19.27 -1.33
N SER A 66 5.24 -19.53 -1.77
CA SER A 66 6.43 -19.30 -0.94
C SER A 66 6.71 -17.81 -0.72
N LYS A 67 7.49 -17.49 0.31
CA LYS A 67 7.96 -16.12 0.59
C LYS A 67 8.64 -15.46 -0.61
N ALA A 68 9.51 -16.21 -1.30
CA ALA A 68 10.21 -15.71 -2.47
C ALA A 68 9.23 -15.40 -3.62
N ALA A 69 8.28 -16.29 -3.87
CA ALA A 69 7.24 -16.08 -4.88
C ALA A 69 6.34 -14.89 -4.53
N PHE A 70 6.00 -14.70 -3.25
CA PHE A 70 5.24 -13.55 -2.78
C PHE A 70 5.98 -12.24 -3.05
N VAL A 71 7.25 -12.14 -2.64
CA VAL A 71 8.08 -10.95 -2.86
C VAL A 71 8.20 -10.64 -4.36
N GLN A 72 8.46 -11.66 -5.18
CA GLN A 72 8.53 -11.49 -6.64
C GLN A 72 7.21 -11.03 -7.25
N ASN A 73 6.07 -11.53 -6.78
CA ASN A 73 4.76 -11.09 -7.26
C ASN A 73 4.43 -9.68 -6.78
N ARG A 74 4.82 -9.30 -5.56
CA ARG A 74 4.64 -7.94 -5.05
C ARG A 74 5.37 -6.91 -5.91
N TYR A 75 6.60 -7.18 -6.34
CA TYR A 75 7.38 -6.27 -7.19
C TYR A 75 6.79 -6.05 -8.59
N LYS A 76 5.81 -6.84 -9.01
CA LYS A 76 5.08 -6.64 -10.27
C LYS A 76 3.95 -5.63 -10.14
N ILE A 77 3.54 -5.28 -8.92
CA ILE A 77 2.46 -4.35 -8.64
C ILE A 77 3.06 -2.97 -8.42
N LYS A 78 2.61 -1.99 -9.21
CA LYS A 78 3.01 -0.60 -9.07
C LYS A 78 2.35 0.03 -7.84
N HIS A 79 3.06 0.91 -7.14
CA HIS A 79 2.54 1.58 -5.93
C HIS A 79 1.28 2.43 -6.19
N GLN A 80 1.08 2.90 -7.43
CA GLN A 80 -0.12 3.62 -7.87
C GLN A 80 -1.42 2.82 -7.66
N ALA A 81 -1.35 1.48 -7.63
CA ALA A 81 -2.50 0.64 -7.33
C ALA A 81 -3.06 0.94 -5.94
N PHE A 82 -2.17 0.97 -4.93
CA PHE A 82 -2.52 1.25 -3.54
C PHE A 82 -2.93 2.70 -3.36
N LYS A 83 -2.23 3.65 -4.00
CA LYS A 83 -2.61 5.07 -3.97
C LYS A 83 -4.04 5.30 -4.49
N LYS A 84 -4.40 4.67 -5.61
CA LYS A 84 -5.77 4.78 -6.17
C LYS A 84 -6.79 4.10 -5.26
N LEU A 85 -6.44 2.93 -4.72
CA LEU A 85 -7.30 2.19 -3.80
C LEU A 85 -7.62 3.02 -2.55
N PHE A 86 -6.60 3.51 -1.86
CA PHE A 86 -6.76 4.29 -0.63
C PHE A 86 -7.53 5.58 -0.90
N LYS A 87 -7.13 6.37 -1.91
CA LYS A 87 -7.87 7.58 -2.29
C LYS A 87 -9.37 7.33 -2.51
N ASN A 88 -9.71 6.32 -3.33
CA ASN A 88 -11.10 6.05 -3.68
C ASN A 88 -11.89 5.49 -2.49
N PHE A 89 -11.27 4.59 -1.71
CA PHE A 89 -11.87 4.03 -0.51
C PHE A 89 -12.14 5.12 0.53
N THR A 90 -11.12 5.91 0.87
CA THR A 90 -11.19 7.03 1.80
C THR A 90 -12.26 8.04 1.36
N GLN A 91 -12.29 8.44 0.08
CA GLN A 91 -13.33 9.34 -0.44
C GLN A 91 -14.76 8.79 -0.32
N ALA A 92 -14.94 7.47 -0.38
CA ALA A 92 -16.24 6.84 -0.26
C ALA A 92 -16.75 6.74 1.19
N ILE A 93 -15.83 6.70 2.17
CA ILE A 93 -16.18 6.55 3.58
C ILE A 93 -16.09 7.85 4.38
N LEU A 94 -15.31 8.83 3.92
CA LEU A 94 -15.17 10.12 4.59
C LEU A 94 -16.52 10.86 4.61
N PRO A 95 -17.00 11.28 5.79
CA PRO A 95 -18.14 12.16 5.90
C PRO A 95 -17.86 13.49 5.18
N LYS A 96 -18.86 14.02 4.49
CA LYS A 96 -18.79 15.37 3.92
C LYS A 96 -19.30 16.35 4.98
N THR A 97 -18.41 16.92 5.78
CA THR A 97 -18.73 18.03 6.67
C THR A 97 -18.17 19.33 6.09
N GLU A 98 -18.84 20.45 6.38
CA GLU A 98 -18.47 21.77 5.85
C GLU A 98 -17.22 22.35 6.54
N LEU A 99 -16.91 21.87 7.75
CA LEU A 99 -15.81 22.31 8.60
C LEU A 99 -15.22 21.10 9.34
N THR A 100 -14.10 20.56 8.88
CA THR A 100 -13.37 19.49 9.56
C THR A 100 -12.25 20.04 10.43
N ILE A 101 -12.03 19.43 11.60
CA ILE A 101 -10.85 19.69 12.43
C ILE A 101 -9.82 18.60 12.12
N LEU A 102 -8.69 19.00 11.55
CA LEU A 102 -7.62 18.08 11.18
C LEU A 102 -6.48 18.15 12.20
N ALA A 103 -6.07 17.00 12.71
CA ALA A 103 -4.76 16.82 13.32
C ALA A 103 -3.74 16.55 12.20
N VAL A 104 -2.59 17.22 12.28
CA VAL A 104 -1.50 17.09 11.31
C VAL A 104 -0.24 16.75 12.08
N ASP A 105 0.39 15.64 11.72
CA ASP A 105 1.68 15.23 12.26
C ASP A 105 2.55 14.66 11.15
N GLY A 106 3.87 14.71 11.36
CA GLY A 106 4.86 14.28 10.38
C GLY A 106 5.82 13.24 10.97
N LEU A 107 6.23 12.29 10.15
CA LEU A 107 7.24 11.30 10.54
C LEU A 107 8.21 11.01 9.40
N ASP A 108 9.44 10.68 9.80
CA ASP A 108 10.51 10.30 8.90
C ASP A 108 10.70 8.78 8.90
N ILE A 109 10.59 8.16 7.71
CA ILE A 109 10.74 6.72 7.49
C ILE A 109 12.12 6.43 6.90
N HIS A 110 12.97 5.77 7.68
CA HIS A 110 14.24 5.26 7.16
C HIS A 110 14.01 4.02 6.31
N ILE A 111 14.50 4.07 5.07
CA ILE A 111 14.49 2.94 4.13
C ILE A 111 15.92 2.46 3.85
N PRO A 112 16.10 1.26 3.25
CA PRO A 112 17.43 0.82 2.83
C PRO A 112 18.13 1.86 1.95
N VAL A 113 19.46 1.92 2.05
CA VAL A 113 20.25 2.89 1.29
C VAL A 113 20.19 2.56 -0.20
N ILE A 114 19.67 3.48 -0.99
CA ILE A 114 19.55 3.44 -2.46
C ILE A 114 20.18 4.72 -2.99
N PRO A 115 21.50 4.72 -3.28
CA PRO A 115 22.22 5.92 -3.74
C PRO A 115 21.65 6.55 -5.01
N GLU A 116 21.00 5.75 -5.86
CA GLU A 116 20.40 6.18 -7.11
C GLU A 116 19.08 6.94 -6.91
N ASP A 117 18.41 6.75 -5.76
CA ASP A 117 17.18 7.47 -5.43
C ASP A 117 17.49 8.84 -4.83
N THR A 118 17.87 9.77 -5.70
CA THR A 118 18.25 11.14 -5.32
C THR A 118 17.15 11.93 -4.59
N ALA A 119 15.89 11.50 -4.68
CA ALA A 119 14.78 12.16 -4.00
C ALA A 119 14.74 11.85 -2.50
N SER A 120 15.20 10.66 -2.11
CA SER A 120 15.22 10.22 -0.71
C SER A 120 16.64 10.06 -0.13
N HIS A 121 17.68 10.07 -0.97
CA HIS A 121 19.06 9.83 -0.56
C HIS A 121 19.73 11.07 0.04
N PHE A 122 20.23 10.91 1.26
CA PHE A 122 21.03 11.90 1.98
C PHE A 122 22.48 11.42 2.05
N PRO A 123 23.40 12.09 1.35
CA PRO A 123 24.81 11.70 1.36
C PRO A 123 25.43 11.98 2.74
N SER A 124 26.38 11.14 3.12
CA SER A 124 27.17 11.36 4.33
C SER A 124 27.95 12.68 4.25
N LYS A 125 27.90 13.45 5.34
CA LYS A 125 28.85 14.54 5.61
C LYS A 125 29.73 14.12 6.78
N LEU A 126 31.04 14.44 6.69
CA LEU A 126 31.98 14.36 7.81
C LEU A 126 32.10 12.96 8.47
N GLY A 127 32.07 11.88 7.67
CA GLY A 127 32.33 10.51 8.14
C GLY A 127 31.13 9.75 8.69
N GLY A 128 29.91 10.29 8.58
CA GLY A 128 28.66 9.58 8.88
C GLY A 128 28.33 8.47 7.86
N LYS A 129 27.22 7.75 8.07
CA LYS A 129 26.65 6.84 7.06
C LYS A 129 25.62 7.58 6.21
N ALA A 130 25.65 7.37 4.90
CA ALA A 130 24.57 7.81 4.02
C ALA A 130 23.29 7.04 4.34
N TYR A 131 22.13 7.64 4.10
CA TYR A 131 20.84 7.04 4.37
C TYR A 131 19.80 7.50 3.35
N ASN A 132 18.72 6.75 3.22
CA ASN A 132 17.53 7.17 2.48
C ASN A 132 16.38 7.39 3.49
N LEU A 133 15.66 8.50 3.33
CA LEU A 133 14.61 8.94 4.23
C LEU A 133 13.40 9.38 3.42
N LEU A 134 12.22 8.89 3.79
CA LEU A 134 10.94 9.36 3.27
C LEU A 134 10.23 10.17 4.35
N HIS A 135 9.88 11.41 4.05
CA HIS A 135 9.05 12.23 4.92
C HIS A 135 7.57 11.95 4.62
N LEU A 136 6.79 11.65 5.66
CA LEU A 136 5.35 11.47 5.59
C LEU A 136 4.69 12.52 6.46
N ASP A 137 3.88 13.37 5.85
CA ASP A 137 2.87 14.16 6.54
C ASP A 137 1.56 13.37 6.53
N ALA A 138 0.89 13.27 7.68
CA ALA A 138 -0.38 12.57 7.81
C ALA A 138 -1.46 13.54 8.28
N LEU A 139 -2.56 13.63 7.52
CA LEU A 139 -3.71 14.46 7.85
C LEU A 139 -4.83 13.58 8.39
N PHE A 140 -5.12 13.71 9.68
CA PHE A 140 -6.13 12.92 10.37
C PHE A 140 -7.34 13.79 10.74
N ASP A 141 -8.53 13.41 10.28
CA ASP A 141 -9.77 14.07 10.65
C ASP A 141 -10.26 13.55 12.00
N LEU A 142 -10.34 14.46 12.98
CA LEU A 142 -10.74 14.14 14.34
C LEU A 142 -12.22 13.78 14.49
N GLU A 143 -13.08 14.21 13.55
CA GLU A 143 -14.50 13.91 13.61
C GLU A 143 -14.81 12.52 13.04
N SER A 144 -14.19 12.19 11.90
CA SER A 144 -14.40 10.90 11.24
C SER A 144 -13.45 9.81 11.71
N GLU A 145 -12.39 10.16 12.45
CA GLU A 145 -11.31 9.29 12.89
C GLU A 145 -10.58 8.60 11.72
N LEU A 146 -10.39 9.32 10.61
CA LEU A 146 -9.81 8.79 9.38
C LEU A 146 -8.66 9.66 8.85
N TYR A 147 -7.72 9.02 8.15
CA TYR A 147 -6.71 9.75 7.37
C TYR A 147 -7.31 10.25 6.05
N CYS A 148 -7.14 11.54 5.77
CA CYS A 148 -7.73 12.24 4.64
C CYS A 148 -6.89 12.21 3.37
N ASP A 149 -5.60 11.97 3.51
CA ASP A 149 -4.56 12.07 2.48
C ASP A 149 -3.98 10.71 2.05
N ALA A 150 -4.68 9.62 2.39
CA ALA A 150 -4.32 8.25 2.08
C ALA A 150 -4.27 7.92 0.56
#